data_AF-A0A2A2ZN96-F1
#
_entry.id   AF-A0A2A2ZN96-F1
#
_cell.length_a   1.000
_cell.length_b   1.000
_cell.length_c   1.000
_cell.angle_alpha   90.00
_cell.angle_beta   90.00
_cell.angle_gamma   90.00
#
_symmetry.space_group_name_H-M   'P 1'
#
loop_
_entity.id
_entity.type
_entity.pdbx_description
1 polymer ?
#
loop_
_entity_poly.entity_id
_entity_poly.type
_entity_poly.pdbx_seq_one_letter_code
_entity_poly.pdbx_strand_id
1 'polypeptide(L)'
;MVSRYIAYMGPLFVAAPVTGSEEYWSSVSMWDAADLSTADVATMLKRTEAAVRQALRRDTTGFPPSAIPGTRHRWSARQIYDYVRNRQRRRHSEIPTAFPDVTGRLVQPAVLVAAEQWRSGPSPALPDAAAWSTVVQYWQPCDGRDIQLAVLYPAATGHRMNRAGAVEVATRYAQQAFASDGGAAAVVMITDETRPAPGGGEQAAVIVVESAPRMYPPSSSVRYRAGAGGECHGVSVYEIGWFDLAAVFRTDLPWWPPVLRSAEVMVRWRPGHTPVAVPPRDDRYRPEVLAAVAAAGYERGAANAPVLDAVVARANRRIEGLLCPPGTTPDSSFRPGLVLGAVPDLPEGPVPGPLAAAEVAWLLQQPSPATSTAADVVWRLPESRAVVAEISWLPKDSWGDMAAQWIARLEPAEHWSVGHELVRAQGRMGTAENGWVRPGRDALVPLVDPFNRAVWAVRTEDGAIHYTVGQRAGSAQGRLVEAEIYESWSFFRDSGGVVWPFPRVPRFGGSSALAETVYLLRQRADVDVEPTQSVAQPGNVPQEALQVNGMGPQVLRQIDMAAQPPAPLWPSTRGPVPGLSRLLSGQAPWRLSAQDLAEVFGE
;
A
#
# COMPACT_ATOMS: atom_id res chain seq x y z
N MET A 1 21.65 -13.01 17.02
CA MET A 1 20.81 -13.77 17.95
C MET A 1 19.40 -13.82 17.38
N VAL A 2 18.94 -14.98 16.91
CA VAL A 2 17.56 -15.18 16.45
C VAL A 2 16.74 -15.56 17.68
N SER A 3 15.76 -14.75 18.04
CA SER A 3 14.83 -15.08 19.13
C SER A 3 13.65 -15.86 18.55
N ARG A 4 13.50 -17.13 18.93
CA ARG A 4 12.30 -17.94 18.64
C ARG A 4 11.41 -17.87 19.88
N TYR A 5 10.20 -17.35 19.72
CA TYR A 5 9.16 -17.48 20.74
C TYR A 5 8.22 -18.58 20.29
N ILE A 6 8.43 -19.79 20.83
CA ILE A 6 7.55 -20.93 20.56
C ILE A 6 6.46 -20.91 21.63
N ALA A 7 5.24 -20.57 21.23
CA ALA A 7 4.08 -20.79 22.08
C ALA A 7 3.80 -22.30 22.13
N TYR A 8 4.45 -23.02 23.06
CA TYR A 8 4.15 -24.42 23.35
C TYR A 8 2.80 -24.51 24.05
N MET A 9 1.75 -24.65 23.25
CA MET A 9 0.45 -25.13 23.71
C MET A 9 0.39 -26.61 23.29
N GLY A 10 0.01 -27.52 24.20
CA GLY A 10 0.13 -28.97 24.01
C GLY A 10 -0.39 -29.50 22.66
N PRO A 11 -0.02 -30.73 22.25
CA PRO A 11 -0.28 -31.26 20.91
C PRO A 11 -1.77 -31.54 20.68
N LEU A 12 -2.55 -30.49 20.48
CA LEU A 12 -3.87 -30.55 19.89
C LEU A 12 -3.67 -30.42 18.39
N PHE A 13 -3.46 -31.56 17.74
CA PHE A 13 -3.58 -31.67 16.29
C PHE A 13 -5.01 -31.29 15.91
N VAL A 14 -5.17 -30.15 15.23
CA VAL A 14 -6.49 -29.74 14.73
C VAL A 14 -6.58 -30.19 13.29
N ALA A 15 -7.35 -31.26 13.06
CA ALA A 15 -7.74 -31.64 11.72
C ALA A 15 -8.60 -30.53 11.12
N ALA A 16 -8.23 -30.05 9.94
CA ALA A 16 -9.04 -29.07 9.24
C ALA A 16 -10.32 -29.71 8.68
N PRO A 17 -11.38 -28.96 8.36
CA PRO A 17 -12.50 -29.50 7.58
C PRO A 17 -12.07 -29.69 6.12
N VAL A 18 -12.61 -30.72 5.46
CA VAL A 18 -12.48 -30.85 3.99
C VAL A 18 -13.35 -29.78 3.37
N THR A 19 -12.76 -28.97 2.50
CA THR A 19 -13.51 -27.96 1.73
C THR A 19 -13.35 -28.22 0.23
N GLY A 20 -14.42 -27.98 -0.54
CA GLY A 20 -14.44 -28.18 -2.00
C GLY A 20 -14.47 -29.65 -2.46
N SER A 21 -15.10 -29.91 -3.61
CA SER A 21 -15.05 -31.22 -4.27
C SER A 21 -13.74 -31.41 -5.05
N GLU A 22 -13.41 -32.64 -5.46
CA GLU A 22 -12.27 -32.90 -6.35
C GLU A 22 -12.37 -32.06 -7.64
N GLU A 23 -13.58 -32.01 -8.23
CA GLU A 23 -13.87 -31.22 -9.42
C GLU A 23 -13.62 -29.73 -9.19
N TYR A 24 -14.00 -29.20 -8.03
CA TYR A 24 -13.70 -27.83 -7.67
C TYR A 24 -12.19 -27.57 -7.67
N TRP A 25 -11.42 -28.38 -6.94
CA TRP A 25 -9.98 -28.22 -6.85
C TRP A 25 -9.29 -28.32 -8.20
N SER A 26 -9.71 -29.27 -9.05
CA SER A 26 -9.21 -29.38 -10.42
C SER A 26 -9.54 -28.17 -11.28
N SER A 27 -10.63 -27.45 -11.01
CA SER A 27 -11.03 -26.26 -11.77
C SER A 27 -10.23 -24.99 -11.41
N VAL A 28 -9.80 -24.86 -10.16
CA VAL A 28 -9.11 -23.66 -9.63
C VAL A 28 -7.59 -23.80 -9.52
N SER A 29 -7.08 -25.02 -9.70
CA SER A 29 -5.66 -25.36 -9.55
C SER A 29 -4.94 -25.44 -10.89
N MET A 30 -3.75 -24.84 -10.97
CA MET A 30 -2.84 -24.88 -12.10
C MET A 30 -2.26 -26.28 -12.29
N TRP A 31 -2.26 -27.12 -11.25
CA TRP A 31 -1.81 -28.51 -11.35
C TRP A 31 -2.64 -29.29 -12.38
N ASP A 32 -3.91 -28.93 -12.52
CA ASP A 32 -4.89 -29.59 -13.38
C ASP A 32 -5.10 -28.84 -14.71
N ALA A 33 -4.59 -27.62 -14.85
CA ALA A 33 -4.65 -26.84 -16.08
C ALA A 33 -3.80 -27.48 -17.19
N ALA A 34 -4.38 -27.65 -18.38
CA ALA A 34 -3.70 -28.22 -19.55
C ALA A 34 -2.80 -27.18 -20.27
N ASP A 35 -1.78 -26.68 -19.58
CA ASP A 35 -0.89 -25.62 -20.08
C ASP A 35 0.44 -26.14 -20.66
N LEU A 36 0.87 -27.35 -20.29
CA LEU A 36 2.17 -27.89 -20.67
C LEU A 36 2.23 -28.25 -22.15
N SER A 37 3.22 -27.71 -22.87
CA SER A 37 3.53 -28.07 -24.25
C SER A 37 4.32 -29.38 -24.34
N THR A 38 4.50 -29.90 -25.55
CA THR A 38 5.40 -31.05 -25.79
C THR A 38 6.84 -30.76 -25.32
N ALA A 39 7.31 -29.52 -25.45
CA ALA A 39 8.64 -29.10 -25.00
C ALA A 39 8.75 -29.13 -23.47
N ASP A 40 7.71 -28.68 -22.77
CA ASP A 40 7.65 -28.71 -21.30
C ASP A 40 7.63 -30.15 -20.79
N VAL A 41 6.78 -31.00 -21.38
CA VAL A 41 6.70 -32.43 -21.04
C VAL A 41 8.02 -33.15 -21.31
N ALA A 42 8.65 -32.88 -22.46
CA ALA A 42 9.96 -33.42 -22.80
C ALA A 42 11.00 -33.03 -21.75
N THR A 43 11.01 -31.74 -21.37
CA THR A 43 11.87 -31.18 -20.33
C THR A 43 11.63 -31.85 -18.97
N MET A 44 10.39 -31.88 -18.50
CA MET A 44 9.97 -32.52 -17.24
C MET A 44 10.31 -34.00 -17.22
N LEU A 45 10.21 -34.70 -18.35
CA LEU A 45 10.51 -36.13 -18.45
C LEU A 45 11.97 -36.43 -18.80
N LYS A 46 12.84 -35.42 -19.00
CA LYS A 46 14.23 -35.57 -19.45
C LYS A 46 14.34 -36.40 -20.74
N ARG A 47 13.47 -36.08 -21.70
CA ARG A 47 13.38 -36.69 -23.03
C ARG A 47 13.45 -35.61 -24.10
N THR A 48 13.63 -36.02 -25.35
CA THR A 48 13.46 -35.11 -26.50
C THR A 48 11.98 -34.97 -26.86
N GLU A 49 11.59 -33.86 -27.48
CA GLU A 49 10.22 -33.68 -28.00
C GLU A 49 9.82 -34.79 -28.99
N ALA A 50 10.77 -35.25 -29.80
CA ALA A 50 10.56 -36.36 -30.73
C ALA A 50 10.17 -37.65 -30.00
N ALA A 51 10.82 -37.96 -28.87
CA ALA A 51 10.49 -39.13 -28.06
C ALA A 51 9.10 -39.01 -27.41
N VAL A 52 8.68 -37.81 -26.99
CA VAL A 52 7.33 -37.57 -26.47
C VAL A 52 6.28 -37.79 -27.57
N ARG A 53 6.48 -37.20 -28.77
CA ARG A 53 5.59 -37.41 -29.92
C ARG A 53 5.52 -38.87 -30.35
N GLN A 54 6.65 -39.58 -30.31
CA GLN A 54 6.70 -41.00 -30.63
C GLN A 54 5.95 -41.85 -29.60
N ALA A 55 6.06 -41.52 -28.31
CA ALA A 55 5.34 -42.22 -27.24
C ALA A 55 3.81 -42.08 -27.40
N LEU A 56 3.34 -40.89 -27.78
CA LEU A 56 1.94 -40.62 -28.13
C LEU A 56 1.47 -41.44 -29.35
N ARG A 57 2.25 -41.44 -30.44
CA ARG A 57 1.87 -42.14 -31.69
C ARG A 57 1.80 -43.65 -31.53
N ARG A 58 2.69 -44.23 -30.71
CA ARG A 58 2.79 -45.68 -30.51
C ARG A 58 1.80 -46.22 -29.47
N ASP A 59 0.96 -45.36 -28.89
CA ASP A 59 0.13 -45.69 -27.73
C ASP A 59 0.92 -46.49 -26.68
N THR A 60 2.09 -45.94 -26.32
CA THR A 60 3.01 -46.66 -25.44
C THR A 60 2.32 -46.88 -24.10
N THR A 61 2.09 -48.15 -23.75
CA THR A 61 1.25 -48.52 -22.61
C THR A 61 1.61 -47.73 -21.35
N GLY A 62 0.69 -46.90 -20.89
CA GLY A 62 0.80 -46.11 -19.67
C GLY A 62 1.46 -44.74 -19.80
N PHE A 63 1.82 -44.26 -21.00
CA PHE A 63 2.14 -42.83 -21.20
C PHE A 63 0.84 -42.00 -21.14
N PRO A 64 0.82 -40.83 -20.47
CA PRO A 64 -0.42 -40.08 -20.28
C PRO A 64 -0.94 -39.51 -21.62
N PRO A 65 -2.24 -39.70 -21.92
CA PRO A 65 -2.84 -39.06 -23.09
C PRO A 65 -2.84 -37.54 -22.90
N SER A 66 -2.83 -36.82 -24.03
CA SER A 66 -2.94 -35.36 -24.03
C SER A 66 -4.35 -34.95 -23.57
N ALA A 67 -4.42 -34.01 -22.61
CA ALA A 67 -5.69 -33.44 -22.14
C ALA A 67 -6.41 -32.66 -23.25
N ILE A 68 -5.65 -31.98 -24.12
CA ILE A 68 -6.18 -31.30 -25.32
C ILE A 68 -5.53 -31.94 -26.55
N PRO A 69 -6.20 -32.90 -27.21
CA PRO A 69 -5.67 -33.52 -28.43
C PRO A 69 -5.73 -32.55 -29.60
N GLY A 70 -4.75 -32.62 -30.51
CA GLY A 70 -4.72 -31.80 -31.72
C GLY A 70 -3.31 -31.50 -32.20
N THR A 71 -3.18 -30.47 -33.04
CA THR A 71 -1.87 -30.03 -33.58
C THR A 71 -0.90 -29.54 -32.51
N ARG A 72 -1.43 -29.10 -31.36
CA ARG A 72 -0.67 -28.70 -30.17
C ARG A 72 -1.15 -29.51 -28.98
N HIS A 73 -0.65 -30.74 -28.86
CA HIS A 73 -0.89 -31.56 -27.67
C HIS A 73 -0.53 -30.78 -26.40
N ARG A 74 -1.49 -30.72 -25.47
CA ARG A 74 -1.29 -30.16 -24.12
C ARG A 74 -1.51 -31.21 -23.05
N TRP A 75 -0.81 -31.05 -21.94
CA TRP A 75 -0.96 -31.86 -20.73
C TRP A 75 -1.08 -30.95 -19.52
N SER A 76 -1.65 -31.47 -18.44
CA SER A 76 -1.54 -30.83 -17.14
C SER A 76 -0.31 -31.33 -16.37
N ALA A 77 0.18 -30.53 -15.42
CA ALA A 77 1.27 -30.93 -14.55
C ALA A 77 0.91 -32.20 -13.75
N ARG A 78 -0.34 -32.33 -13.30
CA ARG A 78 -0.86 -33.53 -12.64
C ARG A 78 -0.69 -34.79 -13.48
N GLN A 79 -1.11 -34.77 -14.75
CA GLN A 79 -0.96 -35.92 -15.65
C GLN A 79 0.50 -36.41 -15.74
N ILE A 80 1.45 -35.48 -15.80
CA ILE A 80 2.87 -35.80 -15.92
C ILE A 80 3.46 -36.29 -14.60
N TYR A 81 3.16 -35.65 -13.47
CA TYR A 81 3.66 -36.10 -12.18
C TYR A 81 3.05 -37.42 -11.74
N ASP A 82 1.77 -37.67 -12.01
CA ASP A 82 1.15 -38.96 -11.73
C ASP A 82 1.78 -40.07 -12.59
N TYR A 83 2.15 -39.77 -13.84
CA TYR A 83 2.94 -40.69 -14.66
C TYR A 83 4.33 -40.95 -14.06
N VAL A 84 5.05 -39.91 -13.63
CA VAL A 84 6.36 -40.05 -12.96
C VAL A 84 6.23 -40.88 -11.68
N ARG A 85 5.20 -40.62 -10.87
CA ARG A 85 4.90 -41.35 -9.64
C ARG A 85 4.64 -42.83 -9.92
N ASN A 86 3.74 -43.13 -10.85
CA ASN A 86 3.29 -44.50 -11.08
C ASN A 86 4.28 -45.35 -11.88
N ARG A 87 5.07 -44.73 -12.76
CA ARG A 87 5.92 -45.44 -13.73
C ARG A 87 7.42 -45.19 -13.57
N GLN A 88 7.83 -44.16 -12.84
CA GLN A 88 9.24 -43.74 -12.73
C GLN A 88 9.69 -43.54 -11.28
N ARG A 89 9.62 -44.58 -10.45
CA ARG A 89 9.98 -44.55 -9.02
C ARG A 89 11.29 -43.84 -8.69
N ARG A 90 12.32 -44.02 -9.52
CA ARG A 90 13.65 -43.38 -9.34
C ARG A 90 13.62 -41.84 -9.42
N ARG A 91 12.51 -41.26 -9.88
CA ARG A 91 12.32 -39.82 -10.09
C ARG A 91 11.24 -39.22 -9.20
N HIS A 92 10.79 -39.96 -8.18
CA HIS A 92 9.81 -39.44 -7.21
C HIS A 92 10.27 -38.15 -6.54
N SER A 93 11.57 -38.00 -6.27
CA SER A 93 12.16 -36.77 -5.72
C SER A 93 12.12 -35.56 -6.66
N GLU A 94 11.71 -35.74 -7.93
CA GLU A 94 11.51 -34.65 -8.89
C GLU A 94 10.07 -34.10 -8.87
N ILE A 95 9.16 -34.76 -8.15
CA ILE A 95 7.79 -34.29 -7.95
C ILE A 95 7.82 -33.20 -6.87
N PRO A 96 7.19 -32.04 -7.10
CA PRO A 96 7.10 -30.98 -6.10
C PRO A 96 6.55 -31.45 -4.76
N THR A 97 7.13 -30.96 -3.67
CA THR A 97 6.59 -31.19 -2.33
C THR A 97 5.22 -30.51 -2.23
N ALA A 98 5.11 -29.29 -2.77
CA ALA A 98 3.85 -28.56 -2.94
C ALA A 98 2.95 -29.08 -4.10
N PHE A 99 3.02 -30.35 -4.48
CA PHE A 99 2.08 -30.98 -5.43
C PHE A 99 1.04 -31.85 -4.69
N PRO A 100 -0.27 -31.72 -4.99
CA PRO A 100 -1.31 -32.53 -4.34
C PRO A 100 -1.24 -34.01 -4.75
N ASP A 101 -1.00 -34.90 -3.79
CA ASP A 101 -1.07 -36.34 -4.00
C ASP A 101 -2.39 -36.91 -3.47
N VAL A 102 -3.24 -37.33 -4.41
CA VAL A 102 -4.64 -37.73 -4.18
C VAL A 102 -4.84 -39.21 -4.52
N THR A 103 -3.76 -39.97 -4.72
CA THR A 103 -3.87 -41.33 -5.27
C THR A 103 -4.35 -42.34 -4.23
N GLY A 104 -5.64 -42.72 -4.33
CA GLY A 104 -6.17 -43.99 -3.79
C GLY A 104 -6.39 -44.08 -2.27
N ARG A 105 -6.28 -42.99 -1.52
CA ARG A 105 -6.67 -42.92 -0.10
C ARG A 105 -7.85 -41.97 0.08
N LEU A 106 -8.61 -42.15 1.17
CA LEU A 106 -9.62 -41.19 1.61
C LEU A 106 -8.96 -39.81 1.65
N VAL A 107 -9.49 -38.87 0.85
CA VAL A 107 -9.00 -37.49 0.78
C VAL A 107 -9.26 -36.86 2.14
N GLN A 108 -8.23 -36.81 2.96
CA GLN A 108 -8.27 -36.12 4.25
C GLN A 108 -7.68 -34.72 4.08
N PRO A 109 -8.16 -33.74 4.85
CA PRO A 109 -7.63 -32.39 4.84
C PRO A 109 -6.35 -32.32 5.68
N ALA A 110 -5.41 -31.48 5.27
CA ALA A 110 -4.16 -31.29 5.97
C ALA A 110 -4.36 -30.88 7.44
N VAL A 111 -3.39 -31.25 8.27
CA VAL A 111 -3.38 -30.93 9.70
C VAL A 111 -2.45 -29.76 9.94
N LEU A 112 -2.92 -28.74 10.65
CA LEU A 112 -2.05 -27.70 11.17
C LEU A 112 -1.35 -28.25 12.43
N VAL A 113 -0.03 -28.46 12.33
CA VAL A 113 0.79 -29.07 13.38
C VAL A 113 1.22 -28.04 14.42
N ALA A 114 1.71 -26.89 13.98
CA ALA A 114 2.23 -25.83 14.85
C ALA A 114 2.18 -24.46 14.18
N ALA A 115 2.30 -23.40 14.98
CA ALA A 115 2.49 -22.05 14.48
C ALA A 115 3.47 -21.28 15.38
N GLU A 116 4.33 -20.46 14.79
CA GLU A 116 5.30 -19.63 15.52
C GLU A 116 5.50 -18.28 14.83
N GLN A 117 6.06 -17.32 15.58
CA GLN A 117 6.52 -16.06 15.01
C GLN A 117 8.02 -16.15 14.69
N TRP A 118 8.39 -15.84 13.45
CA TRP A 118 9.76 -15.73 12.99
C TRP A 118 10.07 -14.29 12.62
N ARG A 119 11.23 -13.79 13.04
CA ARG A 119 11.71 -12.46 12.68
C ARG A 119 12.98 -12.58 11.86
N SER A 120 12.98 -12.03 10.65
CA SER A 120 14.19 -11.94 9.86
C SER A 120 15.14 -10.94 10.52
N GLY A 121 16.45 -11.20 10.47
CA GLY A 121 17.42 -10.11 10.67
C GLY A 121 17.24 -9.00 9.61
N PRO A 122 17.85 -7.83 9.82
CA PRO A 122 17.91 -6.79 8.79
C PRO A 122 18.51 -7.36 7.50
N SER A 123 18.03 -6.91 6.35
CA SER A 123 18.55 -7.31 5.05
C SER A 123 19.19 -6.15 4.30
N PRO A 124 20.40 -6.30 3.76
CA PRO A 124 20.99 -5.29 2.87
C PRO A 124 20.24 -5.17 1.53
N ALA A 125 19.51 -6.21 1.10
CA ALA A 125 18.71 -6.17 -0.14
C ALA A 125 17.36 -5.45 0.05
N LEU A 126 16.93 -5.25 1.29
CA LEU A 126 15.72 -4.52 1.68
C LEU A 126 16.07 -3.54 2.81
N PRO A 127 16.89 -2.49 2.54
CA PRO A 127 17.46 -1.63 3.58
C PRO A 127 16.42 -0.83 4.37
N ASP A 128 15.25 -0.55 3.79
CA ASP A 128 14.14 0.13 4.45
C ASP A 128 13.21 -0.81 5.24
N ALA A 129 13.40 -2.13 5.12
CA ALA A 129 12.61 -3.10 5.86
C ALA A 129 13.31 -3.39 7.19
N ALA A 130 12.83 -2.75 8.26
CA ALA A 130 13.03 -3.27 9.61
C ALA A 130 12.75 -4.79 9.63
N ALA A 131 13.44 -5.53 10.49
CA ALA A 131 13.30 -6.98 10.69
C ALA A 131 11.88 -7.48 10.37
N TRP A 132 11.70 -8.22 9.27
CA TRP A 132 10.37 -8.67 8.85
C TRP A 132 9.82 -9.62 9.90
N SER A 133 8.68 -9.27 10.48
CA SER A 133 7.91 -10.20 11.30
C SER A 133 7.05 -11.06 10.39
N THR A 134 7.19 -12.36 10.52
CA THR A 134 6.45 -13.38 9.77
C THR A 134 5.84 -14.37 10.75
N VAL A 135 4.65 -14.87 10.46
CA VAL A 135 4.09 -16.02 11.17
C VAL A 135 4.26 -17.25 10.30
N VAL A 136 4.86 -18.28 10.87
CA VAL A 136 5.07 -19.58 10.23
C VAL A 136 3.98 -20.51 10.76
N GLN A 137 3.25 -21.16 9.85
CA GLN A 137 2.32 -22.23 10.15
C GLN A 137 2.85 -23.52 9.52
N TYR A 138 3.04 -24.56 10.33
CA TYR A 138 3.52 -25.86 9.90
C TYR A 138 2.35 -26.77 9.58
N TRP A 139 2.21 -27.14 8.33
CA TRP A 139 1.12 -27.97 7.83
C TRP A 139 1.63 -29.34 7.41
N GLN A 140 0.93 -30.39 7.79
CA GLN A 140 1.17 -31.75 7.32
C GLN A 140 0.07 -32.12 6.32
N PRO A 141 0.38 -32.21 5.00
CA PRO A 141 -0.55 -32.72 4.00
C PRO A 141 -0.97 -34.16 4.32
N CYS A 142 -2.21 -34.51 4.00
CA CYS A 142 -2.73 -35.87 4.20
C CYS A 142 -2.51 -36.79 2.99
N ASP A 143 -1.38 -36.61 2.30
CA ASP A 143 -1.01 -37.45 1.16
C ASP A 143 -0.20 -38.70 1.54
N GLY A 144 0.02 -38.91 2.84
CA GLY A 144 0.80 -40.04 3.35
C GLY A 144 2.31 -39.85 3.24
N ARG A 145 2.79 -38.70 2.76
CA ARG A 145 4.18 -38.28 2.93
C ARG A 145 4.30 -37.72 4.36
N ASP A 146 5.22 -38.26 5.16
CA ASP A 146 5.49 -37.76 6.51
C ASP A 146 6.37 -36.50 6.44
N ILE A 147 5.83 -35.46 5.79
CA ILE A 147 6.51 -34.22 5.46
C ILE A 147 5.69 -33.03 5.96
N GLN A 148 6.37 -32.00 6.41
CA GLN A 148 5.74 -30.74 6.82
C GLN A 148 6.09 -29.64 5.83
N LEU A 149 5.12 -28.76 5.55
CA LEU A 149 5.29 -27.54 4.79
C LEU A 149 5.19 -26.36 5.76
N ALA A 150 6.17 -25.46 5.71
CA ALA A 150 6.13 -24.22 6.48
C ALA A 150 5.49 -23.12 5.62
N VAL A 151 4.29 -22.69 5.98
CA VAL A 151 3.56 -21.60 5.32
C VAL A 151 3.79 -20.30 6.08
N LEU A 152 4.43 -19.34 5.42
CA LEU A 152 4.84 -18.07 5.97
C LEU A 152 3.86 -16.99 5.53
N TYR A 153 3.32 -16.29 6.53
CA TYR A 153 2.47 -15.13 6.35
C TYR A 153 3.21 -13.88 6.81
N PRO A 154 3.26 -12.82 6.00
CA PRO A 154 3.73 -11.52 6.47
C PRO A 154 2.88 -11.08 7.67
N ALA A 155 3.53 -10.71 8.76
CA ALA A 155 2.86 -10.33 10.01
C ALA A 155 3.18 -8.90 10.44
N ALA A 156 4.05 -8.20 9.69
CA ALA A 156 4.27 -6.78 9.84
C ALA A 156 3.02 -6.03 9.38
N THR A 157 2.37 -5.34 10.32
CA THR A 157 1.11 -4.64 10.09
C THR A 157 1.28 -3.54 9.05
N GLY A 158 0.38 -3.47 8.07
CA GLY A 158 0.41 -2.45 7.01
C GLY A 158 1.38 -2.70 5.86
N HIS A 159 2.43 -3.50 6.10
CA HIS A 159 3.41 -3.80 5.08
C HIS A 159 2.82 -4.77 4.05
N ARG A 160 3.02 -4.44 2.77
CA ARG A 160 2.74 -5.32 1.65
C ARG A 160 3.99 -6.11 1.27
N MET A 161 3.83 -7.42 1.13
CA MET A 161 4.86 -8.33 0.70
C MET A 161 4.81 -8.50 -0.82
N ASN A 162 5.83 -7.99 -1.52
CA ASN A 162 5.99 -8.21 -2.96
C ASN A 162 6.72 -9.53 -3.26
N ARG A 163 6.74 -9.97 -4.53
CA ARG A 163 7.42 -11.20 -4.96
C ARG A 163 8.91 -11.24 -4.58
N ALA A 164 9.65 -10.14 -4.80
CA ALA A 164 11.08 -10.09 -4.54
C ALA A 164 11.39 -10.27 -3.04
N GLY A 165 10.68 -9.57 -2.17
CA GLY A 165 10.80 -9.70 -0.73
C GLY A 165 10.37 -11.09 -0.25
N ALA A 166 9.32 -11.67 -0.84
CA ALA A 166 8.89 -13.02 -0.52
C ALA A 166 9.92 -14.09 -0.87
N VAL A 167 10.57 -14.00 -2.04
CA VAL A 167 11.67 -14.88 -2.44
C VAL A 167 12.80 -14.80 -1.43
N GLU A 168 13.19 -13.59 -1.03
CA GLU A 168 14.30 -13.40 -0.09
C GLU A 168 13.96 -13.95 1.31
N VAL A 169 12.79 -13.61 1.84
CA VAL A 169 12.30 -14.06 3.15
C VAL A 169 12.17 -15.58 3.19
N ALA A 170 11.53 -16.17 2.17
CA ALA A 170 11.37 -17.62 2.06
C ALA A 170 12.71 -18.34 1.97
N THR A 171 13.64 -17.84 1.15
CA THR A 171 14.96 -18.45 0.98
C THR A 171 15.78 -18.40 2.26
N ARG A 172 15.76 -17.26 2.98
CA ARG A 172 16.45 -17.12 4.27
C ARG A 172 15.86 -18.05 5.34
N TYR A 173 14.54 -18.17 5.39
CA TYR A 173 13.89 -19.10 6.31
C TYR A 173 14.22 -20.56 5.95
N ALA A 174 14.18 -20.91 4.66
CA ALA A 174 14.50 -22.24 4.15
C ALA A 174 15.91 -22.70 4.52
N GLN A 175 16.92 -21.82 4.45
CA GLN A 175 18.28 -22.12 4.90
C GLN A 175 18.34 -22.55 6.38
N GLN A 176 17.50 -21.97 7.23
CA GLN A 176 17.42 -22.33 8.65
C GLN A 176 16.59 -23.59 8.88
N ALA A 177 15.45 -23.69 8.18
CA ALA A 177 14.51 -24.80 8.32
C ALA A 177 15.13 -26.12 7.83
N PHE A 178 15.78 -26.13 6.67
CA PHE A 178 16.35 -27.34 6.07
C PHE A 178 17.60 -27.85 6.79
N ALA A 179 18.27 -27.00 7.58
CA ALA A 179 19.42 -27.40 8.39
C ALA A 179 19.02 -28.07 9.73
N SER A 180 17.73 -28.05 10.10
CA SER A 180 17.25 -28.61 11.36
C SER A 180 16.75 -30.05 11.14
N ASP A 181 17.11 -30.99 12.01
CA ASP A 181 16.56 -32.34 11.99
C ASP A 181 15.03 -32.28 12.19
N GLY A 182 14.28 -32.83 11.24
CA GLY A 182 12.81 -32.73 11.22
C GLY A 182 12.25 -31.40 10.73
N GLY A 183 13.07 -30.56 10.08
CA GLY A 183 12.63 -29.32 9.46
C GLY A 183 11.62 -29.52 8.31
N ALA A 184 10.96 -28.43 7.93
CA ALA A 184 10.00 -28.45 6.82
C ALA A 184 10.65 -28.91 5.51
N ALA A 185 9.95 -29.70 4.70
CA ALA A 185 10.41 -30.16 3.39
C ALA A 185 10.29 -29.08 2.30
N ALA A 186 9.41 -28.09 2.54
CA ALA A 186 9.22 -26.91 1.71
C ALA A 186 8.88 -25.70 2.56
N VAL A 187 9.26 -24.53 2.08
CA VAL A 187 8.88 -23.24 2.64
C VAL A 187 8.02 -22.52 1.61
N VAL A 188 6.86 -22.07 2.04
CA VAL A 188 5.84 -21.42 1.21
C VAL A 188 5.63 -20.03 1.76
N MET A 189 5.75 -18.99 0.95
CA MET A 189 5.58 -17.60 1.36
C MET A 189 4.43 -16.95 0.59
N ILE A 190 3.44 -16.48 1.34
CA ILE A 190 2.28 -15.77 0.80
C ILE A 190 2.69 -14.33 0.47
N THR A 191 2.30 -13.86 -0.72
CA THR A 191 2.52 -12.47 -1.15
C THR A 191 1.21 -11.66 -1.14
N ASP A 192 1.33 -10.34 -1.20
CA ASP A 192 0.22 -9.41 -1.41
C ASP A 192 -0.02 -9.08 -2.89
N GLU A 193 0.78 -9.65 -3.78
CA GLU A 193 0.62 -9.48 -5.22
C GLU A 193 -0.30 -10.56 -5.77
N THR A 194 -1.08 -10.18 -6.78
CA THR A 194 -2.01 -11.10 -7.43
C THR A 194 -1.42 -11.72 -8.69
N ARG A 195 -2.00 -12.86 -9.08
CA ARG A 195 -1.81 -13.53 -10.36
C ARG A 195 -3.15 -14.08 -10.86
N PRO A 196 -3.29 -14.34 -12.17
CA PRO A 196 -4.49 -14.97 -12.70
C PRO A 196 -4.74 -16.36 -12.08
N ALA A 197 -5.99 -16.66 -11.75
CA ALA A 197 -6.43 -17.99 -11.34
C ALA A 197 -6.89 -18.84 -12.54
N PRO A 198 -6.58 -20.15 -12.56
CA PRO A 198 -7.28 -21.10 -13.42
C PRO A 198 -8.79 -21.00 -13.18
N GLY A 199 -9.58 -20.89 -14.26
CA GLY A 199 -11.02 -20.65 -14.16
C GLY A 199 -11.45 -19.18 -14.08
N GLY A 200 -10.50 -18.24 -14.04
CA GLY A 200 -10.75 -16.80 -14.08
C GLY A 200 -10.64 -16.11 -12.71
N GLY A 201 -10.46 -14.79 -12.75
CA GLY A 201 -10.22 -13.97 -11.56
C GLY A 201 -8.75 -13.91 -11.12
N GLU A 202 -8.53 -13.32 -9.95
CA GLU A 202 -7.21 -13.13 -9.36
C GLU A 202 -7.06 -13.93 -8.07
N GLN A 203 -5.84 -14.38 -7.81
CA GLN A 203 -5.45 -15.04 -6.56
C GLN A 203 -4.09 -14.52 -6.09
N ALA A 204 -3.78 -14.64 -4.80
CA ALA A 204 -2.45 -14.28 -4.31
C ALA A 204 -1.37 -15.16 -4.97
N ALA A 205 -0.26 -14.54 -5.36
CA ALA A 205 0.94 -15.27 -5.74
C ALA A 205 1.61 -15.85 -4.50
N VAL A 206 2.15 -17.05 -4.64
CA VAL A 206 2.76 -17.82 -3.56
C VAL A 206 4.13 -18.28 -4.02
N ILE A 207 5.17 -17.95 -3.25
CA ILE A 207 6.54 -18.38 -3.53
C ILE A 207 6.82 -19.68 -2.78
N VAL A 208 7.35 -20.68 -3.47
CA VAL A 208 7.75 -21.96 -2.89
C VAL A 208 9.27 -22.11 -3.00
N VAL A 209 9.90 -22.51 -1.90
CA VAL A 209 11.31 -22.85 -1.78
C VAL A 209 11.46 -24.27 -1.28
N GLU A 210 12.16 -25.12 -2.02
CA GLU A 210 12.30 -26.55 -1.72
C GLU A 210 13.75 -27.02 -1.84
N SER A 211 14.14 -27.98 -0.99
CA SER A 211 15.45 -28.63 -1.00
C SER A 211 15.52 -29.69 -2.11
N ALA A 212 15.50 -29.25 -3.37
CA ALA A 212 15.65 -30.14 -4.52
C ALA A 212 16.27 -29.39 -5.71
N PRO A 213 17.50 -29.70 -6.15
CA PRO A 213 18.17 -28.97 -7.22
C PRO A 213 17.62 -29.25 -8.64
N ARG A 214 16.60 -30.11 -8.79
CA ARG A 214 16.16 -30.63 -10.11
C ARG A 214 14.65 -30.70 -10.29
N MET A 215 13.93 -29.78 -9.66
CA MET A 215 12.50 -29.71 -9.83
C MET A 215 12.11 -28.98 -11.12
N TYR A 216 11.06 -29.46 -11.78
CA TYR A 216 10.43 -28.77 -12.89
C TYR A 216 9.05 -28.30 -12.46
N PRO A 217 8.89 -27.05 -12.00
CA PRO A 217 7.58 -26.52 -11.68
C PRO A 217 6.71 -26.36 -12.95
N PRO A 218 5.39 -26.14 -12.82
CA PRO A 218 4.47 -25.97 -13.95
C PRO A 218 4.94 -24.88 -14.94
N SER A 219 4.58 -25.00 -16.22
CA SER A 219 5.07 -24.06 -17.26
C SER A 219 4.70 -22.59 -17.01
N SER A 220 3.57 -22.36 -16.34
CA SER A 220 3.08 -21.04 -15.93
C SER A 220 3.68 -20.53 -14.61
N SER A 221 4.68 -21.22 -14.05
CA SER A 221 5.43 -20.73 -12.89
C SER A 221 6.63 -19.90 -13.32
N VAL A 222 6.85 -18.77 -12.65
CA VAL A 222 8.07 -17.98 -12.80
C VAL A 222 9.16 -18.64 -11.96
N ARG A 223 10.30 -18.95 -12.59
CA ARG A 223 11.49 -19.41 -11.88
C ARG A 223 12.34 -18.21 -11.50
N TYR A 224 12.62 -18.09 -10.21
CA TYR A 224 13.54 -17.08 -9.72
C TYR A 224 14.94 -17.68 -9.65
N ARG A 225 15.93 -17.01 -10.23
CA ARG A 225 17.32 -17.28 -9.87
C ARG A 225 17.53 -16.69 -8.50
N ALA A 226 18.05 -17.47 -7.54
CA ALA A 226 18.54 -16.93 -6.29
C ALA A 226 19.52 -15.79 -6.63
N GLY A 227 19.20 -14.57 -6.17
CA GLY A 227 19.88 -13.33 -6.55
C GLY A 227 21.37 -13.30 -6.20
N ALA A 228 22.08 -12.34 -6.81
CA ALA A 228 23.53 -12.18 -6.93
C ALA A 228 24.36 -11.95 -5.63
N GLY A 229 23.89 -12.38 -4.46
CA GLY A 229 24.56 -12.19 -3.16
C GLY A 229 24.97 -13.48 -2.43
N GLY A 230 24.66 -14.65 -2.98
CA GLY A 230 25.06 -15.92 -2.41
C GLY A 230 24.37 -17.05 -3.15
N GLU A 231 25.16 -17.91 -3.78
CA GLU A 231 24.66 -19.14 -4.40
C GLU A 231 23.96 -19.97 -3.30
N CYS A 232 22.63 -19.92 -3.26
CA CYS A 232 21.84 -20.85 -2.46
C CYS A 232 21.89 -22.21 -3.17
N HIS A 233 23.06 -22.87 -3.13
CA HIS A 233 23.24 -24.18 -3.72
C HIS A 233 22.23 -25.16 -3.11
N GLY A 234 21.45 -25.84 -3.96
CA GLY A 234 20.59 -26.94 -3.53
C GLY A 234 19.13 -26.61 -3.31
N VAL A 235 18.69 -25.36 -3.45
CA VAL A 235 17.25 -25.01 -3.38
C VAL A 235 16.66 -24.65 -4.74
N SER A 236 15.39 -25.01 -4.95
CA SER A 236 14.57 -24.53 -6.08
C SER A 236 13.58 -23.49 -5.59
N VAL A 237 13.41 -22.41 -6.36
CA VAL A 237 12.45 -21.34 -6.07
C VAL A 237 11.51 -21.14 -7.26
N TYR A 238 10.21 -21.22 -7.02
CA TYR A 238 9.19 -21.05 -8.04
C TYR A 238 7.89 -20.47 -7.48
N GLU A 239 7.01 -20.01 -8.38
CA GLU A 239 5.74 -19.38 -8.04
C GLU A 239 4.54 -20.27 -8.37
N ILE A 240 3.64 -20.45 -7.40
CA ILE A 240 2.29 -21.02 -7.58
C ILE A 240 1.24 -19.98 -7.18
N GLY A 241 -0.04 -20.31 -7.31
CA GLY A 241 -1.16 -19.54 -6.79
C GLY A 241 -1.65 -20.02 -5.42
N TRP A 242 -2.45 -19.18 -4.77
CA TRP A 242 -3.12 -19.50 -3.52
C TRP A 242 -3.93 -20.80 -3.59
N PHE A 243 -4.73 -20.99 -4.64
CA PHE A 243 -5.59 -22.16 -4.79
C PHE A 243 -4.80 -23.43 -5.11
N ASP A 244 -3.59 -23.31 -5.66
CA ASP A 244 -2.67 -24.43 -5.84
C ASP A 244 -2.20 -24.98 -4.49
N LEU A 245 -1.89 -24.07 -3.56
CA LEU A 245 -1.51 -24.41 -2.19
C LEU A 245 -2.71 -24.96 -1.41
N ALA A 246 -3.87 -24.34 -1.53
CA ALA A 246 -5.09 -24.83 -0.89
C ALA A 246 -5.49 -26.22 -1.42
N ALA A 247 -5.27 -26.52 -2.71
CA ALA A 247 -5.49 -27.84 -3.29
C ALA A 247 -4.51 -28.91 -2.76
N VAL A 248 -3.27 -28.52 -2.40
CA VAL A 248 -2.32 -29.41 -1.69
C VAL A 248 -2.86 -29.79 -0.33
N PHE A 249 -3.42 -28.83 0.40
CA PHE A 249 -3.90 -29.04 1.75
C PHE A 249 -5.34 -29.55 1.85
N ARG A 250 -6.15 -29.38 0.81
CA ARG A 250 -7.58 -29.73 0.79
C ARG A 250 -8.39 -29.10 1.93
N THR A 251 -8.00 -27.89 2.31
CA THR A 251 -8.66 -27.09 3.35
C THR A 251 -8.59 -25.62 2.99
N ASP A 252 -9.41 -24.83 3.68
CA ASP A 252 -9.32 -23.39 3.70
C ASP A 252 -8.03 -22.91 4.38
N LEU A 253 -7.41 -21.91 3.77
CA LEU A 253 -6.29 -21.17 4.33
C LEU A 253 -6.74 -19.75 4.71
N PRO A 254 -6.17 -19.18 5.79
CA PRO A 254 -6.55 -17.85 6.25
C PRO A 254 -5.83 -16.75 5.46
N TRP A 255 -6.60 -15.91 4.77
CA TRP A 255 -6.13 -14.66 4.23
C TRP A 255 -6.13 -13.56 5.29
N TRP A 256 -5.00 -12.85 5.41
CA TRP A 256 -4.80 -11.77 6.36
C TRP A 256 -4.57 -10.45 5.62
N PRO A 257 -5.61 -9.60 5.49
CA PRO A 257 -5.47 -8.28 4.88
C PRO A 257 -4.33 -7.50 5.52
N PRO A 258 -3.48 -6.77 4.75
CA PRO A 258 -2.31 -6.09 5.28
C PRO A 258 -2.56 -5.24 6.53
N VAL A 259 -3.70 -4.54 6.55
CA VAL A 259 -4.08 -3.62 7.64
C VAL A 259 -4.63 -4.33 8.89
N LEU A 260 -4.90 -5.64 8.81
CA LEU A 260 -5.46 -6.47 9.89
C LEU A 260 -4.48 -7.54 10.40
N ARG A 261 -3.21 -7.47 9.96
CA ARG A 261 -2.17 -8.39 10.40
C ARG A 261 -1.81 -8.14 11.85
N SER A 262 -2.04 -9.14 12.69
CA SER A 262 -1.55 -9.20 14.06
C SER A 262 -0.84 -10.54 14.25
N ALA A 263 0.48 -10.51 14.46
CA ALA A 263 1.27 -11.72 14.63
C ALA A 263 0.72 -12.63 15.75
N GLU A 264 0.26 -12.02 16.85
CA GLU A 264 -0.35 -12.75 17.97
C GLU A 264 -1.62 -13.50 17.56
N VAL A 265 -2.52 -12.84 16.83
CA VAL A 265 -3.77 -13.44 16.34
C VAL A 265 -3.49 -14.53 15.32
N MET A 266 -2.58 -14.27 14.39
CA MET A 266 -2.19 -15.19 13.32
C MET A 266 -1.55 -16.48 13.87
N VAL A 267 -0.73 -16.40 14.92
CA VAL A 267 -0.13 -17.58 15.59
C VAL A 267 -1.20 -18.43 16.30
N ARG A 268 -2.24 -17.79 16.84
CA ARG A 268 -3.33 -18.48 17.56
C ARG A 268 -4.43 -19.03 16.64
N TRP A 269 -4.47 -18.60 15.38
CA TRP A 269 -5.46 -19.07 14.42
C TRP A 269 -5.36 -20.59 14.20
N ARG A 270 -6.50 -21.26 14.06
CA ARG A 270 -6.59 -22.69 13.72
C ARG A 270 -7.68 -22.88 12.64
N PRO A 271 -7.61 -23.98 11.87
CA PRO A 271 -8.67 -24.33 10.92
C PRO A 271 -10.06 -24.33 11.59
N GLY A 272 -11.05 -23.76 10.91
CA GLY A 272 -12.42 -23.64 11.42
C GLY A 272 -12.64 -22.49 12.41
N HIS A 273 -11.61 -21.75 12.82
CA HIS A 273 -11.80 -20.52 13.60
C HIS A 273 -12.58 -19.48 12.80
N THR A 274 -13.51 -18.81 13.48
CA THR A 274 -14.15 -17.61 12.94
C THR A 274 -13.13 -16.48 12.80
N PRO A 275 -13.30 -15.56 11.82
CA PRO A 275 -12.44 -14.40 11.70
C PRO A 275 -12.44 -13.58 12.99
N VAL A 276 -11.25 -13.15 13.42
CA VAL A 276 -11.09 -12.35 14.64
C VAL A 276 -11.19 -10.86 14.31
N ALA A 277 -11.91 -10.09 15.14
CA ALA A 277 -11.93 -8.64 15.02
C ALA A 277 -10.56 -8.05 15.42
N VAL A 278 -9.93 -7.30 14.52
CA VAL A 278 -8.62 -6.67 14.75
C VAL A 278 -8.70 -5.19 14.38
N PRO A 279 -8.24 -4.26 15.24
CA PRO A 279 -8.19 -2.84 14.91
C PRO A 279 -7.32 -2.59 13.68
N PRO A 280 -7.81 -1.88 12.64
CA PRO A 280 -7.01 -1.57 11.46
C PRO A 280 -5.79 -0.74 11.81
N ARG A 281 -4.62 -1.14 11.31
CA ARG A 281 -3.34 -0.48 11.56
C ARG A 281 -2.44 -0.60 10.33
N ASP A 282 -1.46 0.29 10.21
CA ASP A 282 -0.34 0.08 9.29
C ASP A 282 0.96 0.69 9.83
N ASP A 283 1.98 0.77 8.97
CA ASP A 283 3.30 1.33 9.30
C ASP A 283 3.23 2.81 9.71
N ARG A 284 2.18 3.53 9.29
CA ARG A 284 1.99 4.97 9.51
C ARG A 284 0.73 5.31 10.31
N TYR A 285 -0.17 4.36 10.53
CA TYR A 285 -1.40 4.55 11.29
C TYR A 285 -1.47 3.61 12.48
N ARG A 286 -1.64 4.22 13.66
CA ARG A 286 -2.07 3.52 14.86
C ARG A 286 -3.06 4.40 15.63
N PRO A 287 -4.22 3.86 16.03
CA PRO A 287 -5.30 4.66 16.64
C PRO A 287 -4.89 5.35 17.95
N GLU A 288 -3.94 4.75 18.69
CA GLU A 288 -3.45 5.27 19.97
C GLU A 288 -2.63 6.56 19.81
N VAL A 289 -2.10 6.83 18.62
CA VAL A 289 -1.25 8.01 18.38
C VAL A 289 -2.06 9.31 18.49
N LEU A 290 -3.26 9.38 17.91
CA LEU A 290 -4.10 10.58 18.07
C LEU A 290 -4.68 10.70 19.47
N ALA A 291 -4.92 9.58 20.17
CA ALA A 291 -5.30 9.60 21.57
C ALA A 291 -4.18 10.21 22.45
N ALA A 292 -2.91 9.90 22.16
CA ALA A 292 -1.76 10.51 22.83
C ALA A 292 -1.64 12.02 22.54
N VAL A 293 -2.00 12.48 21.33
CA VAL A 293 -2.09 13.90 21.00
C VAL A 293 -3.16 14.60 21.85
N ALA A 294 -4.34 13.98 21.99
CA ALA A 294 -5.41 14.51 22.83
C ALA A 294 -4.97 14.62 24.31
N ALA A 295 -4.35 13.56 24.85
CA ALA A 295 -3.83 13.55 26.21
C ALA A 295 -2.79 14.66 26.45
N ALA A 296 -1.86 14.87 25.52
CA ALA A 296 -0.87 15.94 25.60
C ALA A 296 -1.51 17.34 25.56
N GLY A 297 -2.63 17.49 24.83
CA GLY A 297 -3.44 18.70 24.86
C GLY A 297 -4.07 18.97 26.23
N TYR A 298 -4.52 17.93 26.94
CA TYR A 298 -5.15 18.06 28.26
C TYR A 298 -4.17 18.50 29.34
N GLU A 299 -2.97 17.92 29.35
CA GLU A 299 -1.90 18.29 30.27
C GLU A 299 -1.52 19.78 30.15
N ARG A 300 -1.73 20.39 28.98
CA ARG A 300 -1.49 21.81 28.72
C ARG A 300 -2.72 22.70 28.83
N GLY A 301 -3.81 22.19 29.39
CA GLY A 301 -5.00 22.99 29.68
C GLY A 301 -5.85 23.35 28.46
N ALA A 302 -5.91 22.48 27.45
CA ALA A 302 -6.86 22.65 26.36
C ALA A 302 -8.30 22.79 26.92
N ALA A 303 -8.87 23.98 26.81
CA ALA A 303 -10.15 24.34 27.44
C ALA A 303 -11.36 23.52 26.96
N ASN A 304 -11.20 22.72 25.90
CA ASN A 304 -12.28 21.99 25.22
C ASN A 304 -11.94 20.50 25.02
N ALA A 305 -11.51 19.80 26.07
CA ALA A 305 -11.15 18.38 26.01
C ALA A 305 -12.20 17.48 25.30
N PRO A 306 -13.52 17.59 25.59
CA PRO A 306 -14.52 16.75 24.91
C PRO A 306 -14.62 16.98 23.40
N VAL A 307 -14.35 18.22 22.94
CA VAL A 307 -14.35 18.55 21.50
C VAL A 307 -13.13 17.93 20.83
N LEU A 308 -11.99 17.91 21.51
CA LEU A 308 -10.76 17.31 20.98
C LEU A 308 -10.90 15.80 20.85
N ASP A 309 -11.44 15.13 21.86
CA ASP A 309 -11.78 13.71 21.80
C ASP A 309 -12.71 13.40 20.62
N ALA A 310 -13.76 14.20 20.41
CA ALA A 310 -14.69 14.01 19.31
C ALA A 310 -14.03 14.17 17.93
N VAL A 311 -13.14 15.16 17.77
CA VAL A 311 -12.39 15.40 16.53
C VAL A 311 -11.39 14.26 16.29
N VAL A 312 -10.67 13.81 17.33
CA VAL A 312 -9.73 12.67 17.25
C VAL A 312 -10.46 11.37 16.90
N ALA A 313 -11.60 11.09 17.53
CA ALA A 313 -12.40 9.91 17.23
C ALA A 313 -12.89 9.92 15.78
N ARG A 314 -13.37 11.07 15.28
CA ARG A 314 -13.75 11.24 13.86
C ARG A 314 -12.57 11.07 12.92
N ALA A 315 -11.40 11.62 13.25
CA ALA A 315 -10.18 11.47 12.46
C ALA A 315 -9.74 10.01 12.37
N ASN A 316 -9.66 9.29 13.49
CA ASN A 316 -9.36 7.86 13.50
C ASN A 316 -10.36 7.07 12.66
N ARG A 317 -11.67 7.29 12.88
CA ARG A 317 -12.73 6.61 12.13
C ARG A 317 -12.67 6.91 10.63
N ARG A 318 -12.31 8.14 10.25
CA ARG A 318 -12.10 8.54 8.86
C ARG A 318 -10.92 7.80 8.23
N ILE A 319 -9.79 7.72 8.92
CA ILE A 319 -8.60 6.99 8.45
C ILE A 319 -8.88 5.49 8.33
N GLU A 320 -9.56 4.90 9.31
CA GLU A 320 -10.01 3.51 9.28
C GLU A 320 -10.90 3.21 8.08
N GLY A 321 -11.84 4.10 7.74
CA GLY A 321 -12.67 3.97 6.54
C GLY A 321 -11.87 4.07 5.23
N LEU A 322 -10.74 4.78 5.23
CA LEU A 322 -9.81 4.83 4.08
C LEU A 322 -8.93 3.57 3.99
N LEU A 323 -8.59 2.97 5.14
CA LEU A 323 -7.81 1.72 5.22
C LEU A 323 -8.63 0.49 4.87
N CYS A 324 -9.89 0.49 5.27
CA CYS A 324 -10.85 -0.58 5.04
C CYS A 324 -12.08 -0.03 4.29
N PRO A 325 -11.94 0.39 3.01
CA PRO A 325 -13.09 0.85 2.25
C PRO A 325 -14.16 -0.26 2.14
N PRO A 326 -15.45 0.10 2.05
CA PRO A 326 -16.50 -0.87 1.78
C PRO A 326 -16.15 -1.71 0.53
N GLY A 327 -16.25 -3.04 0.64
CA GLY A 327 -15.92 -3.96 -0.46
C GLY A 327 -14.44 -4.28 -0.67
N THR A 328 -13.52 -3.79 0.18
CA THR A 328 -12.07 -4.16 0.07
C THR A 328 -11.69 -5.44 0.78
N THR A 329 -12.51 -5.92 1.71
CA THR A 329 -12.46 -7.34 2.06
C THR A 329 -12.93 -8.10 0.82
N PRO A 330 -12.14 -9.05 0.27
CA PRO A 330 -12.54 -9.82 -0.89
C PRO A 330 -13.96 -10.27 -0.68
N ASP A 331 -14.83 -9.99 -1.66
CA ASP A 331 -16.26 -10.22 -1.56
C ASP A 331 -16.48 -11.56 -0.89
N SER A 332 -17.18 -11.50 0.24
CA SER A 332 -17.55 -12.56 1.17
C SER A 332 -18.20 -13.81 0.55
N SER A 333 -18.11 -14.01 -0.77
CA SER A 333 -18.18 -15.32 -1.38
C SER A 333 -17.07 -16.19 -0.76
N PHE A 334 -17.40 -16.85 0.34
CA PHE A 334 -16.66 -17.98 0.86
C PHE A 334 -16.42 -18.92 -0.31
N ARG A 335 -15.17 -18.99 -0.78
CA ARG A 335 -14.73 -19.92 -1.80
C ARG A 335 -13.87 -20.97 -1.10
N PRO A 336 -14.13 -22.27 -1.31
CA PRO A 336 -13.30 -23.30 -0.71
C PRO A 336 -11.81 -23.05 -1.00
N GLY A 337 -10.98 -23.15 0.03
CA GLY A 337 -9.56 -22.80 0.00
C GLY A 337 -9.22 -21.41 0.52
N LEU A 338 -10.21 -20.54 0.77
CA LEU A 338 -9.99 -19.17 1.22
C LEU A 338 -10.98 -18.79 2.32
N VAL A 339 -10.45 -18.51 3.51
CA VAL A 339 -11.20 -17.89 4.61
C VAL A 339 -10.52 -16.60 5.05
N LEU A 340 -11.27 -15.68 5.64
CA LEU A 340 -10.67 -14.51 6.28
C LEU A 340 -10.11 -14.89 7.66
N GLY A 341 -8.85 -14.54 7.92
CA GLY A 341 -8.25 -14.69 9.26
C GLY A 341 -8.71 -13.60 10.23
N ALA A 342 -8.96 -12.40 9.73
CA ALA A 342 -9.40 -11.25 10.51
C ALA A 342 -10.44 -10.40 9.79
N VAL A 343 -11.26 -9.72 10.58
CA VAL A 343 -12.19 -8.67 10.17
C VAL A 343 -11.85 -7.38 10.92
N PRO A 344 -12.14 -6.20 10.33
CA PRO A 344 -11.76 -4.95 10.98
C PRO A 344 -12.62 -4.71 12.23
N ASP A 345 -11.98 -4.49 13.37
CA ASP A 345 -12.63 -4.08 14.63
C ASP A 345 -12.93 -2.58 14.54
N LEU A 346 -14.16 -2.26 14.13
CA LEU A 346 -14.59 -0.91 13.81
C LEU A 346 -15.85 -0.57 14.62
N PRO A 347 -15.96 0.67 15.13
CA PRO A 347 -17.20 1.12 15.75
C PRO A 347 -18.39 0.99 14.80
N GLU A 348 -19.54 0.60 15.34
CA GLU A 348 -20.79 0.58 14.58
C GLU A 348 -21.15 1.99 14.09
N GLY A 349 -21.68 2.07 12.87
CA GLY A 349 -22.11 3.32 12.24
C GLY A 349 -21.29 3.74 11.03
N PRO A 350 -21.81 4.74 10.27
CA PRO A 350 -21.19 5.18 9.03
C PRO A 350 -19.82 5.83 9.28
N VAL A 351 -18.93 5.69 8.31
CA VAL A 351 -17.68 6.47 8.30
C VAL A 351 -18.06 7.95 8.21
N PRO A 352 -17.55 8.81 9.09
CA PRO A 352 -17.87 10.23 9.07
C PRO A 352 -17.40 10.88 7.76
N GLY A 353 -18.04 11.99 7.41
CA GLY A 353 -17.58 12.85 6.33
C GLY A 353 -16.19 13.45 6.62
N PRO A 354 -15.58 14.13 5.63
CA PRO A 354 -14.30 14.82 5.81
C PRO A 354 -14.33 15.79 7.00
N LEU A 355 -13.20 15.90 7.72
CA LEU A 355 -13.03 16.94 8.72
C LEU A 355 -13.00 18.32 8.05
N ALA A 356 -13.54 19.33 8.74
CA ALA A 356 -13.43 20.71 8.27
C ALA A 356 -11.97 21.19 8.39
N ALA A 357 -11.55 22.10 7.51
CA ALA A 357 -10.19 22.64 7.53
C ALA A 357 -9.80 23.25 8.89
N ALA A 358 -10.76 23.88 9.60
CA ALA A 358 -10.53 24.40 10.94
C ALA A 358 -10.26 23.30 11.98
N GLU A 359 -10.92 22.13 11.87
CA GLU A 359 -10.70 20.98 12.76
C GLU A 359 -9.31 20.37 12.51
N VAL A 360 -8.90 20.25 11.25
CA VAL A 360 -7.55 19.79 10.88
C VAL A 360 -6.49 20.78 11.37
N ALA A 361 -6.67 22.09 11.13
CA ALA A 361 -5.74 23.10 11.60
C ALA A 361 -5.61 23.07 13.14
N TRP A 362 -6.73 22.86 13.83
CA TRP A 362 -6.74 22.70 15.28
C TRP A 362 -6.02 21.43 15.75
N LEU A 363 -6.17 20.29 15.07
CA LEU A 363 -5.39 19.08 15.33
C LEU A 363 -3.88 19.31 15.15
N LEU A 364 -3.48 20.03 14.10
CA LEU A 364 -2.08 20.35 13.82
C LEU A 364 -1.47 21.34 14.85
N GLN A 365 -2.30 22.14 15.54
CA GLN A 365 -1.88 23.01 16.63
C GLN A 365 -1.66 22.28 17.96
N GLN A 366 -2.22 21.06 18.11
CA GLN A 366 -2.07 20.31 19.35
C GLN A 366 -0.61 19.96 19.63
N PRO A 367 -0.20 19.89 20.91
CA PRO A 367 1.13 19.42 21.29
C PRO A 367 1.40 18.04 20.70
N SER A 368 2.58 17.86 20.09
CA SER A 368 2.96 16.55 19.59
C SER A 368 3.66 15.74 20.69
N PRO A 369 3.23 14.49 20.94
CA PRO A 369 4.07 13.55 21.66
C PRO A 369 5.42 13.40 20.92
N ALA A 370 6.49 13.01 21.59
CA ALA A 370 7.85 12.92 21.04
C ALA A 370 8.03 11.91 19.88
N THR A 371 6.94 11.28 19.43
CA THR A 371 6.92 10.34 18.32
C THR A 371 6.53 11.04 17.02
N SER A 372 7.33 10.90 15.96
CA SER A 372 7.05 11.48 14.62
C SER A 372 5.76 10.98 13.97
N THR A 373 5.17 9.91 14.52
CA THR A 373 4.01 9.21 13.98
C THR A 373 2.73 10.06 13.98
N ALA A 374 2.60 11.06 14.87
CA ALA A 374 1.39 11.89 14.94
C ALA A 374 1.16 12.69 13.64
N ALA A 375 2.22 13.28 13.09
CA ALA A 375 2.14 13.99 11.83
C ALA A 375 1.80 13.07 10.66
N ASP A 376 2.41 11.88 10.61
CA ASP A 376 2.12 10.88 9.56
C ASP A 376 0.65 10.43 9.63
N VAL A 377 0.08 10.29 10.82
CA VAL A 377 -1.35 9.96 11.01
C VAL A 377 -2.25 11.08 10.52
N VAL A 378 -2.04 12.33 10.94
CA VAL A 378 -2.86 13.46 10.48
C VAL A 378 -2.73 13.66 8.97
N TRP A 379 -1.55 13.46 8.40
CA TRP A 379 -1.30 13.58 6.96
C TRP A 379 -2.03 12.53 6.11
N ARG A 380 -2.55 11.45 6.71
CA ARG A 380 -3.38 10.47 6.01
C ARG A 380 -4.78 10.98 5.68
N LEU A 381 -5.26 12.00 6.40
CA LEU A 381 -6.52 12.64 6.10
C LEU A 381 -6.37 13.44 4.79
N PRO A 382 -7.12 13.14 3.73
CA PRO A 382 -7.04 13.89 2.47
C PRO A 382 -7.26 15.40 2.66
N GLU A 383 -8.17 15.76 3.57
CA GLU A 383 -8.48 17.14 3.98
C GLU A 383 -7.31 17.89 4.63
N SER A 384 -6.26 17.19 5.10
CA SER A 384 -5.04 17.83 5.60
C SER A 384 -4.36 18.70 4.53
N ARG A 385 -4.56 18.37 3.25
CA ARG A 385 -4.02 19.13 2.12
C ARG A 385 -4.63 20.53 1.97
N ALA A 386 -5.83 20.75 2.49
CA ALA A 386 -6.44 22.08 2.48
C ALA A 386 -5.71 23.05 3.42
N VAL A 387 -5.20 22.53 4.54
CA VAL A 387 -4.48 23.33 5.55
C VAL A 387 -2.98 23.39 5.23
N VAL A 388 -2.38 22.25 4.90
CA VAL A 388 -0.97 22.15 4.54
C VAL A 388 -0.91 21.48 3.17
N ALA A 389 -0.72 22.27 2.13
CA ALA A 389 -0.67 21.80 0.76
C ALA A 389 0.76 21.39 0.36
N GLU A 390 1.76 22.07 0.91
CA GLU A 390 3.17 21.84 0.64
C GLU A 390 4.05 22.27 1.83
N ILE A 391 5.27 21.74 1.88
CA ILE A 391 6.34 22.23 2.76
C ILE A 391 7.40 22.88 1.87
N SER A 392 7.57 24.17 2.04
CA SER A 392 8.56 24.99 1.34
C SER A 392 9.84 25.09 2.16
N TRP A 393 10.92 25.44 1.47
CA TRP A 393 12.25 25.55 2.05
C TRP A 393 12.88 26.89 1.65
N LEU A 394 13.37 27.60 2.66
CA LEU A 394 14.02 28.88 2.53
C LEU A 394 15.47 28.76 3.03
N PRO A 395 16.45 28.63 2.11
CA PRO A 395 17.87 28.55 2.48
C PRO A 395 18.33 29.84 3.15
N LYS A 396 19.26 29.74 4.09
CA LYS A 396 19.89 30.89 4.74
C LYS A 396 20.59 31.78 3.69
N ASP A 397 20.59 33.09 3.92
CA ASP A 397 21.29 34.11 3.13
C ASP A 397 20.84 34.24 1.65
N SER A 398 19.74 33.57 1.27
CA SER A 398 19.14 33.66 -0.06
C SER A 398 17.81 34.42 -0.06
N TRP A 399 17.54 35.20 0.99
CA TRP A 399 16.23 35.83 1.21
C TRP A 399 16.14 37.13 0.44
N GLY A 400 15.02 37.33 -0.24
CA GLY A 400 14.64 38.66 -0.69
C GLY A 400 13.91 39.46 0.39
N ASP A 401 13.48 40.67 0.04
CA ASP A 401 12.98 41.66 1.01
C ASP A 401 11.69 41.21 1.69
N MET A 402 10.80 40.50 0.98
CA MET A 402 9.55 40.00 1.54
C MET A 402 9.81 38.81 2.47
N ALA A 403 10.64 37.87 2.03
CA ALA A 403 11.03 36.73 2.84
C ALA A 403 11.67 37.19 4.16
N ALA A 404 12.58 38.17 4.11
CA ALA A 404 13.20 38.75 5.30
C ALA A 404 12.17 39.41 6.24
N GLN A 405 11.19 40.16 5.71
CA GLN A 405 10.10 40.74 6.51
C GLN A 405 9.23 39.68 7.18
N TRP A 406 8.92 38.60 6.47
CA TRP A 406 8.15 37.49 7.03
C TRP A 406 8.92 36.76 8.13
N ILE A 407 10.20 36.44 7.91
CA ILE A 407 11.06 35.79 8.91
C ILE A 407 11.18 36.64 10.17
N ALA A 408 11.36 37.96 10.02
CA ALA A 408 11.55 38.88 11.14
C ALA A 408 10.34 38.93 12.09
N ARG A 409 9.14 38.55 11.63
CA ARG A 409 7.93 38.48 12.48
C ARG A 409 7.68 37.13 13.11
N LEU A 410 8.41 36.08 12.73
CA LEU A 410 8.21 34.75 13.29
C LEU A 410 8.67 34.72 14.74
N GLU A 411 7.85 34.11 15.59
CA GLU A 411 8.12 33.97 17.02
C GLU A 411 8.46 32.51 17.34
N PRO A 412 9.35 32.24 18.31
CA PRO A 412 9.52 30.89 18.85
C PRO A 412 8.19 30.35 19.37
N ALA A 413 7.85 29.13 18.98
CA ALA A 413 6.64 28.48 19.49
C ALA A 413 6.84 28.05 20.95
N GLU A 414 5.81 28.22 21.78
CA GLU A 414 5.80 27.78 23.18
C GLU A 414 5.96 26.25 23.30
N HIS A 415 5.47 25.51 22.30
CA HIS A 415 5.56 24.07 22.26
C HIS A 415 5.71 23.52 20.86
N TRP A 416 6.25 22.32 20.82
CA TRP A 416 6.29 21.52 19.61
C TRP A 416 4.91 20.94 19.30
N SER A 417 4.30 21.36 18.19
CA SER A 417 2.97 20.89 17.77
C SER A 417 3.04 19.77 16.72
N VAL A 418 1.91 19.12 16.43
CA VAL A 418 1.83 18.11 15.36
C VAL A 418 2.17 18.70 13.99
N GLY A 419 1.81 19.95 13.71
CA GLY A 419 2.20 20.67 12.50
C GLY A 419 3.72 20.90 12.39
N HIS A 420 4.41 21.15 13.50
CA HIS A 420 5.88 21.21 13.51
C HIS A 420 6.52 19.83 13.25
N GLU A 421 5.93 18.75 13.79
CA GLU A 421 6.33 17.39 13.40
C GLU A 421 6.10 17.11 11.92
N LEU A 422 5.04 17.65 11.32
CA LEU A 422 4.79 17.47 9.90
C LEU A 422 5.89 18.14 9.06
N VAL A 423 6.26 19.37 9.40
CA VAL A 423 7.42 20.04 8.80
C VAL A 423 8.69 19.19 9.00
N ARG A 424 8.87 18.61 10.18
CA ARG A 424 10.06 17.80 10.47
C ARG A 424 10.10 16.46 9.72
N ALA A 425 8.97 15.79 9.59
CA ALA A 425 8.88 14.44 9.02
C ALA A 425 8.86 14.44 7.49
N GLN A 426 8.25 15.48 6.91
CA GLN A 426 8.00 15.61 5.47
C GLN A 426 8.85 16.71 4.82
N GLY A 427 9.35 17.66 5.62
CA GLY A 427 10.39 18.59 5.20
C GLY A 427 11.62 17.79 4.83
N ARG A 428 11.99 17.90 3.56
CA ARG A 428 13.21 17.37 2.96
C ARG A 428 14.46 18.07 3.54
N MET A 429 14.62 18.02 4.85
CA MET A 429 15.74 18.62 5.57
C MET A 429 16.94 17.71 5.41
N GLY A 430 17.76 17.99 4.42
CA GLY A 430 19.04 17.32 4.21
C GLY A 430 19.96 18.27 3.46
N THR A 431 21.25 18.25 3.80
CA THR A 431 22.27 18.88 2.96
C THR A 431 22.56 17.94 1.78
N ALA A 432 22.97 18.51 0.63
CA ALA A 432 23.31 17.73 -0.56
C ALA A 432 24.39 16.65 -0.31
N GLU A 433 25.15 16.77 0.77
CA GLU A 433 26.30 15.91 1.11
C GLU A 433 25.96 14.71 2.00
N ASN A 434 24.86 14.73 2.78
CA ASN A 434 24.60 13.71 3.83
C ASN A 434 23.37 12.83 3.60
N GLY A 435 22.68 12.97 2.47
CA GLY A 435 21.42 12.27 2.24
C GLY A 435 20.28 12.80 3.11
N TRP A 436 19.06 12.28 2.88
CA TRP A 436 17.83 12.71 3.55
C TRP A 436 17.78 12.25 5.01
N VAL A 437 18.53 12.89 5.91
CA VAL A 437 18.52 12.57 7.35
C VAL A 437 17.51 13.46 8.07
N ARG A 438 16.49 12.87 8.70
CA ARG A 438 15.54 13.60 9.55
C ARG A 438 16.25 14.14 10.80
N PRO A 439 16.38 15.46 10.98
CA PRO A 439 17.01 16.02 12.17
C PRO A 439 16.23 15.64 13.44
N GLY A 440 16.95 15.47 14.54
CA GLY A 440 16.36 15.40 15.87
C GLY A 440 15.69 16.73 16.24
N ARG A 441 14.71 16.70 17.16
CA ARG A 441 14.02 17.93 17.63
C ARG A 441 15.00 18.95 18.21
N ASP A 442 16.01 18.47 18.93
CA ASP A 442 16.96 19.32 19.64
C ASP A 442 17.83 20.18 18.71
N ALA A 443 17.91 19.80 17.43
CA ALA A 443 18.60 20.55 16.38
C ALA A 443 17.69 21.57 15.66
N LEU A 444 16.44 21.75 16.12
CA LEU A 444 15.44 22.56 15.45
C LEU A 444 14.76 23.54 16.41
N VAL A 445 14.49 24.75 15.93
CA VAL A 445 13.69 25.75 16.66
C VAL A 445 12.30 25.82 16.02
N PRO A 446 11.23 25.43 16.72
CA PRO A 446 9.87 25.57 16.20
C PRO A 446 9.46 27.05 16.21
N LEU A 447 8.82 27.50 15.13
CA LEU A 447 8.42 28.88 14.91
C LEU A 447 6.95 28.96 14.51
N VAL A 448 6.29 30.02 14.96
CA VAL A 448 4.90 30.34 14.63
C VAL A 448 4.81 31.72 13.98
N ASP A 449 3.92 31.84 13.00
CA ASP A 449 3.52 33.13 12.45
C ASP A 449 2.36 33.71 13.30
N PRO A 450 2.55 34.83 14.02
CA PRO A 450 1.51 35.39 14.88
C PRO A 450 0.27 35.83 14.10
N PHE A 451 0.41 36.12 12.79
CA PHE A 451 -0.69 36.53 11.93
C PHE A 451 -1.39 35.37 11.22
N ASN A 452 -0.75 34.19 11.14
CA ASN A 452 -1.37 32.97 10.63
C ASN A 452 -0.91 31.73 11.40
N ARG A 453 -1.69 31.36 12.42
CA ARG A 453 -1.42 30.17 13.25
C ARG A 453 -1.62 28.82 12.53
N ALA A 454 -2.01 28.83 11.26
CA ALA A 454 -2.03 27.64 10.40
C ALA A 454 -0.74 27.51 9.56
N VAL A 455 0.30 28.30 9.86
CA VAL A 455 1.64 28.15 9.33
C VAL A 455 2.58 27.68 10.44
N TRP A 456 3.08 26.46 10.27
CA TRP A 456 4.15 25.89 11.08
C TRP A 456 5.47 26.05 10.35
N ALA A 457 6.49 26.51 11.07
CA ALA A 457 7.85 26.65 10.56
C ALA A 457 8.86 26.06 11.54
N VAL A 458 9.97 25.54 11.04
CA VAL A 458 11.11 25.09 11.84
C VAL A 458 12.38 25.69 11.27
N ARG A 459 13.24 26.19 12.16
CA ARG A 459 14.57 26.69 11.82
C ARG A 459 15.61 25.64 12.16
N THR A 460 16.47 25.32 11.20
CA THR A 460 17.60 24.41 11.36
C THR A 460 18.81 25.12 11.98
N GLU A 461 19.78 24.36 12.47
CA GLU A 461 21.04 24.90 13.04
C GLU A 461 21.80 25.78 12.04
N ASP A 462 21.79 25.43 10.76
CA ASP A 462 22.40 26.21 9.68
C ASP A 462 21.60 27.48 9.33
N GLY A 463 20.45 27.71 9.98
CA GLY A 463 19.60 28.89 9.82
C GLY A 463 18.64 28.85 8.64
N ALA A 464 18.55 27.74 7.90
CA ALA A 464 17.47 27.55 6.93
C ALA A 464 16.11 27.42 7.64
N ILE A 465 15.03 27.76 6.92
CA ILE A 465 13.67 27.67 7.45
C ILE A 465 12.85 26.77 6.54
N HIS A 466 12.25 25.75 7.13
CA HIS A 466 11.24 24.92 6.49
C HIS A 466 9.88 25.32 7.03
N TYR A 467 8.88 25.47 6.17
CA TYR A 467 7.57 25.92 6.60
C TYR A 467 6.47 25.35 5.74
N THR A 468 5.28 25.27 6.32
CA THR A 468 4.06 24.83 5.64
C THR A 468 3.45 25.97 4.82
N VAL A 469 2.92 25.64 3.65
CA VAL A 469 2.04 26.51 2.87
C VAL A 469 0.72 25.80 2.62
N GLY A 470 -0.39 26.51 2.84
CA GLY A 470 -1.74 26.02 2.58
C GLY A 470 -2.21 26.32 1.16
N GLN A 471 -3.47 26.02 0.88
CA GLN A 471 -4.16 26.45 -0.35
C GLN A 471 -4.67 27.90 -0.25
N ARG A 472 -4.62 28.48 0.95
CA ARG A 472 -5.04 29.85 1.25
C ARG A 472 -4.00 30.55 2.11
N ALA A 473 -3.80 31.84 1.88
CA ALA A 473 -3.14 32.71 2.85
C ALA A 473 -4.19 33.21 3.85
N GLY A 474 -4.57 32.35 4.80
CA GLY A 474 -5.85 32.43 5.52
C GLY A 474 -6.19 33.74 6.26
N SER A 475 -5.19 34.56 6.60
CA SER A 475 -5.40 35.85 7.28
C SER A 475 -5.08 37.07 6.41
N ALA A 476 -4.74 36.87 5.13
CA ALA A 476 -4.42 37.95 4.21
C ALA A 476 -5.67 38.79 3.88
N GLN A 477 -5.51 40.09 3.68
CA GLN A 477 -6.64 41.00 3.50
C GLN A 477 -6.59 41.77 2.18
N GLY A 478 -7.76 41.96 1.58
CA GLY A 478 -7.91 42.73 0.33
C GLY A 478 -7.30 42.00 -0.86
N ARG A 479 -6.26 42.56 -1.50
CA ARG A 479 -5.67 42.03 -2.74
C ARG A 479 -4.15 42.00 -2.73
N LEU A 480 -3.55 41.11 -3.52
CA LEU A 480 -2.10 41.10 -3.80
C LEU A 480 -1.68 42.42 -4.47
N VAL A 481 -0.64 43.06 -3.96
CA VAL A 481 -0.08 44.33 -4.49
C VAL A 481 1.35 44.17 -5.03
N GLU A 482 2.10 43.21 -4.50
CA GLU A 482 3.48 42.94 -4.87
C GLU A 482 3.74 41.43 -4.68
N ALA A 483 4.60 40.82 -5.50
CA ALA A 483 4.99 39.43 -5.32
C ALA A 483 6.48 39.19 -5.57
N GLU A 484 7.05 38.30 -4.78
CA GLU A 484 8.44 37.85 -4.85
C GLU A 484 8.45 36.33 -5.05
N ILE A 485 8.83 35.86 -6.24
CA ILE A 485 8.62 34.47 -6.67
C ILE A 485 9.96 33.83 -7.07
N TYR A 486 10.34 32.79 -6.34
CA TYR A 486 11.52 31.95 -6.58
C TYR A 486 11.10 30.50 -6.83
N GLU A 487 12.03 29.69 -7.32
CA GLU A 487 11.76 28.28 -7.64
C GLU A 487 11.35 27.45 -6.41
N SER A 488 11.95 27.73 -5.24
CA SER A 488 11.77 26.95 -4.01
C SER A 488 10.91 27.62 -2.93
N TRP A 489 10.64 28.92 -3.06
CA TRP A 489 9.86 29.71 -2.12
C TRP A 489 9.25 30.93 -2.82
N SER A 490 8.15 31.46 -2.30
CA SER A 490 7.51 32.64 -2.87
C SER A 490 6.72 33.36 -1.79
N PHE A 491 6.60 34.67 -1.93
CA PHE A 491 5.87 35.55 -1.02
C PHE A 491 5.05 36.57 -1.81
N PHE A 492 4.01 37.10 -1.19
CA PHE A 492 3.31 38.26 -1.72
C PHE A 492 2.94 39.24 -0.61
N ARG A 493 2.76 40.50 -0.97
CA ARG A 493 2.26 41.54 -0.10
C ARG A 493 0.80 41.81 -0.41
N ASP A 494 -0.04 41.80 0.62
CA ASP A 494 -1.43 42.19 0.49
C ASP A 494 -1.62 43.72 0.53
N SER A 495 -2.85 44.19 0.32
CA SER A 495 -3.17 45.62 0.34
C SER A 495 -3.12 46.26 1.74
N GLY A 496 -3.08 45.44 2.80
CA GLY A 496 -2.79 45.88 4.16
C GLY A 496 -1.30 46.08 4.42
N GLY A 497 -0.44 45.77 3.43
CA GLY A 497 1.01 45.87 3.53
C GLY A 497 1.66 44.66 4.20
N VAL A 498 0.89 43.62 4.54
CA VAL A 498 1.39 42.44 5.23
C VAL A 498 1.92 41.44 4.21
N VAL A 499 3.10 40.87 4.49
CA VAL A 499 3.71 39.83 3.66
C VAL A 499 3.19 38.46 4.06
N TRP A 500 2.91 37.60 3.09
CA TRP A 500 2.43 36.25 3.29
C TRP A 500 3.23 35.26 2.44
N PRO A 501 3.49 34.05 2.94
CA PRO A 501 3.90 32.95 2.07
C PRO A 501 2.89 32.77 0.94
N PHE A 502 3.39 32.51 -0.26
CA PHE A 502 2.53 32.25 -1.40
C PHE A 502 1.80 30.91 -1.19
N PRO A 503 0.46 30.86 -1.36
CA PRO A 503 -0.26 29.59 -1.29
C PRO A 503 0.20 28.66 -2.43
N ARG A 504 0.04 27.35 -2.25
CA ARG A 504 0.61 26.35 -3.17
C ARG A 504 0.12 26.58 -4.61
N VAL A 505 1.08 26.76 -5.52
CA VAL A 505 0.84 26.78 -6.96
C VAL A 505 0.85 25.33 -7.49
N PRO A 506 -0.11 24.91 -8.32
CA PRO A 506 -0.10 23.59 -8.94
C PRO A 506 1.20 23.32 -9.71
N ARG A 507 2.03 22.39 -9.20
CA ARG A 507 3.36 22.05 -9.76
C ARG A 507 3.35 21.61 -11.24
N PHE A 508 2.19 21.20 -11.76
CA PHE A 508 2.04 20.71 -13.15
C PHE A 508 1.55 21.78 -14.14
N GLY A 509 1.29 23.02 -13.70
CA GLY A 509 0.74 24.06 -14.57
C GLY A 509 1.75 25.08 -15.10
N GLY A 510 3.03 24.98 -14.72
CA GLY A 510 4.08 25.91 -15.15
C GLY A 510 3.72 27.38 -14.87
N SER A 511 4.21 28.29 -15.73
CA SER A 511 3.92 29.73 -15.65
C SER A 511 2.44 30.09 -15.77
N SER A 512 1.61 29.20 -16.34
CA SER A 512 0.16 29.41 -16.46
C SER A 512 -0.56 29.26 -15.12
N ALA A 513 -0.26 28.23 -14.34
CA ALA A 513 -0.86 28.07 -13.02
C ALA A 513 -0.40 29.17 -12.05
N LEU A 514 0.87 29.56 -12.13
CA LEU A 514 1.36 30.71 -11.37
C LEU A 514 0.61 31.99 -11.74
N ALA A 515 0.38 32.23 -13.03
CA ALA A 515 -0.36 33.40 -13.49
C ALA A 515 -1.82 33.40 -13.01
N GLU A 516 -2.47 32.25 -13.02
CA GLU A 516 -3.81 32.07 -12.48
C GLU A 516 -3.85 32.35 -10.97
N THR A 517 -2.89 31.82 -10.21
CA THR A 517 -2.78 32.10 -8.77
C THR A 517 -2.58 33.59 -8.49
N VAL A 518 -1.69 34.26 -9.22
CA VAL A 518 -1.49 35.73 -9.09
C VAL A 518 -2.78 36.49 -9.39
N TYR A 519 -3.50 36.09 -10.45
CA TYR A 519 -4.77 36.70 -10.82
C TYR A 519 -5.82 36.54 -9.71
N LEU A 520 -5.98 35.33 -9.14
CA LEU A 520 -6.91 35.07 -8.04
C LEU A 520 -6.55 35.92 -6.82
N LEU A 521 -5.27 35.94 -6.42
CA LEU A 521 -4.80 36.72 -5.27
C LEU A 521 -4.97 38.23 -5.48
N ARG A 522 -4.93 38.71 -6.73
CA ARG A 522 -5.19 40.11 -7.08
C ARG A 522 -6.68 40.48 -6.96
N GLN A 523 -7.58 39.51 -7.07
CA GLN A 523 -9.00 39.72 -6.74
C GLN A 523 -9.22 39.67 -5.24
N ARG A 524 -8.62 38.68 -4.57
CA ARG A 524 -8.81 38.43 -3.14
C ARG A 524 -7.61 37.69 -2.54
N ALA A 525 -6.94 38.30 -1.57
CA ALA A 525 -5.68 37.82 -1.01
C ALA A 525 -5.79 36.51 -0.19
N ASP A 526 -6.95 36.20 0.39
CA ASP A 526 -7.24 34.98 1.15
C ASP A 526 -7.96 33.89 0.33
N VAL A 527 -8.02 34.06 -1.00
CA VAL A 527 -8.70 33.12 -1.89
C VAL A 527 -8.08 31.72 -1.85
N ASP A 528 -8.91 30.72 -2.07
CA ASP A 528 -8.47 29.36 -2.34
C ASP A 528 -7.90 29.27 -3.75
N VAL A 529 -6.62 28.88 -3.85
CA VAL A 529 -5.92 28.86 -5.13
C VAL A 529 -5.90 27.48 -5.78
N GLU A 530 -6.45 26.44 -5.12
CA GLU A 530 -6.69 25.17 -5.79
C GLU A 530 -8.03 25.23 -6.54
N PRO A 531 -8.06 24.96 -7.87
CA PRO A 531 -9.32 24.90 -8.58
C PRO A 531 -10.16 23.79 -7.93
N THR A 532 -11.39 24.12 -7.54
CA THR A 532 -12.35 23.12 -7.09
C THR A 532 -12.61 22.20 -8.28
N GLN A 533 -11.83 21.13 -8.43
CA GLN A 533 -12.24 20.00 -9.25
C GLN A 533 -13.52 19.52 -8.57
N SER A 534 -14.67 19.86 -9.17
CA SER A 534 -15.93 19.30 -8.76
C SER A 534 -15.71 17.79 -8.66
N VAL A 535 -15.99 17.23 -7.49
CA VAL A 535 -16.14 15.79 -7.31
C VAL A 535 -17.35 15.39 -8.14
N ALA A 536 -17.10 15.17 -9.42
CA ALA A 536 -17.96 14.55 -10.40
C ALA A 536 -17.02 13.73 -11.28
N GLN A 537 -16.44 12.67 -10.71
CA GLN A 537 -16.14 11.51 -11.52
C GLN A 537 -17.49 10.85 -11.82
N PRO A 538 -17.97 10.81 -13.08
CA PRO A 538 -18.94 9.80 -13.43
C PRO A 538 -18.29 8.45 -13.16
N GLY A 539 -18.93 7.65 -12.32
CA GLY A 539 -18.42 6.36 -11.90
C GLY A 539 -18.04 5.49 -13.10
N ASN A 540 -16.96 4.73 -12.92
CA ASN A 540 -16.75 3.49 -13.65
C ASN A 540 -18.00 2.62 -13.47
N VAL A 541 -18.93 2.69 -14.41
CA VAL A 541 -19.94 1.66 -14.59
C VAL A 541 -19.16 0.44 -15.13
N PRO A 542 -19.20 -0.73 -14.47
CA PRO A 542 -18.65 -1.94 -15.04
C PRO A 542 -19.28 -2.18 -16.41
N GLN A 543 -18.46 -2.52 -17.40
CA GLN A 543 -18.88 -2.72 -18.80
C GLN A 543 -19.69 -4.02 -19.01
N GLU A 544 -20.46 -4.45 -18.00
CA GLU A 544 -21.28 -5.66 -17.99
C GLU A 544 -22.75 -5.32 -17.70
N ALA A 545 -23.34 -4.42 -18.50
CA ALA A 545 -24.79 -4.24 -18.56
C ALA A 545 -25.22 -3.56 -19.87
N LEU A 546 -24.71 -4.02 -21.02
CA LEU A 546 -25.25 -3.64 -22.34
C LEU A 546 -25.42 -4.90 -23.19
N GLN A 547 -26.29 -5.78 -22.73
CA GLN A 547 -27.02 -6.72 -23.59
C GLN A 547 -28.44 -6.91 -23.05
N VAL A 548 -29.33 -5.95 -23.27
CA VAL A 548 -30.75 -6.26 -23.52
C VAL A 548 -31.33 -5.24 -24.51
N ASN A 549 -31.91 -5.81 -25.56
CA ASN A 549 -32.65 -5.27 -26.69
C ASN A 549 -33.49 -3.98 -26.45
N GLY A 550 -33.27 -3.01 -27.36
CA GLY A 550 -34.31 -2.29 -28.11
C GLY A 550 -35.32 -1.43 -27.35
N MET A 551 -35.12 -0.11 -27.35
CA MET A 551 -36.11 0.95 -27.68
C MET A 551 -35.41 2.32 -27.73
N GLY A 552 -35.90 3.22 -28.60
CA GLY A 552 -35.17 4.40 -29.12
C GLY A 552 -35.02 5.63 -28.19
N PRO A 553 -34.32 6.69 -28.65
CA PRO A 553 -33.80 7.76 -27.81
C PRO A 553 -34.76 8.95 -27.73
N GLN A 554 -35.80 8.88 -26.89
CA GLN A 554 -36.52 10.04 -26.39
C GLN A 554 -37.01 9.72 -24.97
N VAL A 555 -37.02 10.72 -24.08
CA VAL A 555 -37.36 10.65 -22.63
C VAL A 555 -36.16 10.45 -21.69
N LEU A 556 -35.32 11.48 -21.59
CA LEU A 556 -34.49 11.80 -20.40
C LEU A 556 -34.15 13.30 -20.43
N ARG A 557 -35.19 14.15 -20.40
CA ARG A 557 -35.03 15.62 -20.37
C ARG A 557 -35.94 16.35 -19.38
N GLN A 558 -36.64 15.64 -18.51
CA GLN A 558 -37.49 16.26 -17.48
C GLN A 558 -37.42 15.40 -16.23
N ILE A 559 -36.55 15.81 -15.29
CA ILE A 559 -36.66 15.76 -13.82
C ILE A 559 -35.31 16.31 -13.31
N ASP A 560 -35.38 17.12 -12.24
CA ASP A 560 -34.30 17.88 -11.59
C ASP A 560 -33.93 19.25 -12.19
N MET A 561 -34.96 20.11 -12.32
CA MET A 561 -34.80 21.53 -12.02
C MET A 561 -35.54 21.87 -10.72
N ALA A 562 -34.86 21.74 -9.57
CA ALA A 562 -35.23 22.46 -8.36
C ALA A 562 -34.02 22.56 -7.43
N ALA A 563 -33.60 23.81 -7.15
CA ALA A 563 -32.59 24.22 -6.17
C ALA A 563 -31.12 23.80 -6.43
N GLN A 564 -30.55 24.28 -7.53
CA GLN A 564 -29.10 24.51 -7.61
C GLN A 564 -28.74 25.78 -6.82
N PRO A 565 -27.72 25.76 -5.92
CA PRO A 565 -27.11 26.99 -5.45
C PRO A 565 -26.47 27.73 -6.65
N PRO A 566 -26.35 29.08 -6.60
CA PRO A 566 -25.82 29.83 -7.74
C PRO A 566 -24.43 29.29 -8.12
N ALA A 567 -24.30 28.87 -9.37
CA ALA A 567 -23.02 28.48 -9.95
C ALA A 567 -22.00 29.61 -9.74
N PRO A 568 -20.75 29.32 -9.33
CA PRO A 568 -19.70 30.32 -9.41
C PRO A 568 -19.59 30.76 -10.87
N LEU A 569 -19.59 32.07 -11.09
CA LEU A 569 -19.33 32.72 -12.36
C LEU A 569 -17.87 32.44 -12.78
N TRP A 570 -17.61 31.22 -13.25
CA TRP A 570 -16.37 30.85 -13.91
C TRP A 570 -16.63 30.76 -15.41
N PRO A 571 -16.03 31.63 -16.23
CA PRO A 571 -15.94 31.39 -17.66
C PRO A 571 -14.77 30.42 -17.89
N SER A 572 -15.06 29.12 -18.05
CA SER A 572 -14.09 28.06 -18.32
C SER A 572 -13.41 28.14 -19.71
N THR A 573 -13.34 29.33 -20.32
CA THR A 573 -12.95 29.53 -21.72
C THR A 573 -11.99 30.70 -21.97
N ARG A 574 -11.51 31.39 -20.94
CA ARG A 574 -10.36 32.31 -21.11
C ARG A 574 -9.09 31.60 -20.67
N GLY A 575 -8.23 31.26 -21.63
CA GLY A 575 -6.88 30.79 -21.38
C GLY A 575 -6.03 31.82 -20.61
N PRO A 576 -4.75 31.52 -20.33
CA PRO A 576 -3.87 32.35 -19.51
C PRO A 576 -3.92 33.82 -19.93
N VAL A 577 -3.89 34.74 -18.96
CA VAL A 577 -3.77 36.18 -19.20
C VAL A 577 -2.47 36.41 -20.00
N PRO A 578 -2.53 36.71 -21.31
CA PRO A 578 -1.36 36.58 -22.19
C PRO A 578 -0.18 37.47 -21.78
N GLY A 579 -0.46 38.61 -21.14
CA GLY A 579 0.57 39.52 -20.61
C GLY A 579 1.34 38.93 -19.43
N LEU A 580 0.67 38.24 -18.51
CA LEU A 580 1.31 37.72 -17.29
C LEU A 580 2.14 36.47 -17.58
N SER A 581 1.67 35.57 -18.43
CA SER A 581 2.46 34.40 -18.85
C SER A 581 3.71 34.79 -19.62
N ARG A 582 3.72 35.96 -20.28
CA ARG A 582 4.91 36.51 -20.94
C ARG A 582 5.91 37.10 -19.96
N LEU A 583 5.45 37.79 -18.90
CA LEU A 583 6.33 38.25 -17.81
C LEU A 583 6.96 37.07 -17.05
N LEU A 584 6.22 35.96 -16.97
CA LEU A 584 6.63 34.73 -16.27
C LEU A 584 7.26 33.67 -17.19
N SER A 585 7.64 34.01 -18.44
CA SER A 585 8.21 33.04 -19.39
C SER A 585 9.72 32.81 -19.25
N GLY A 586 10.41 33.50 -18.34
CA GLY A 586 11.83 33.31 -18.01
C GLY A 586 12.09 32.21 -16.97
N GLN A 587 13.33 32.04 -16.52
CA GLN A 587 13.62 31.27 -15.30
C GLN A 587 13.58 32.21 -14.08
N ALA A 588 13.04 31.72 -12.95
CA ALA A 588 13.00 32.44 -11.67
C ALA A 588 14.41 32.92 -11.25
N PRO A 589 14.55 34.03 -10.50
CA PRO A 589 13.51 34.73 -9.74
C PRO A 589 12.71 35.78 -10.54
N TRP A 590 11.46 35.99 -10.13
CA TRP A 590 10.61 37.09 -10.60
C TRP A 590 10.23 38.02 -9.44
N ARG A 591 10.31 39.33 -9.67
CA ARG A 591 9.69 40.34 -8.82
C ARG A 591 8.59 41.02 -9.62
N LEU A 592 7.37 40.98 -9.10
CA LEU A 592 6.22 41.65 -9.68
C LEU A 592 5.89 42.86 -8.81
N SER A 593 6.19 44.05 -9.33
CA SER A 593 5.84 45.31 -8.68
C SER A 593 4.34 45.63 -8.87
N ALA A 594 3.86 46.60 -8.09
CA ALA A 594 2.52 47.14 -8.29
C ALA A 594 2.33 47.70 -9.72
N GLN A 595 3.40 48.25 -10.32
CA GLN A 595 3.38 48.76 -11.68
C GLN A 595 3.26 47.63 -12.71
N ASP A 596 4.03 46.55 -12.57
CA ASP A 596 3.95 45.39 -13.49
C ASP A 596 2.55 44.77 -13.47
N LEU A 597 1.93 44.71 -12.29
CA LEU A 597 0.56 44.21 -12.12
C LEU A 597 -0.47 45.18 -12.70
N ALA A 598 -0.29 46.48 -12.54
CA ALA A 598 -1.17 47.50 -13.13
C ALA A 598 -1.13 47.47 -14.67
N GLU A 599 0.07 47.33 -15.26
CA GLU A 599 0.27 47.23 -16.70
C GLU A 599 -0.43 46.02 -17.33
N VAL A 600 -0.50 44.89 -16.62
CA VAL A 600 -1.14 43.66 -17.12
C VAL A 600 -2.66 43.67 -16.89
N PHE A 601 -3.14 44.19 -15.76
CA PHE A 601 -4.54 44.06 -15.35
C PHE A 601 -5.39 45.32 -15.58
N GLY A 602 -4.80 46.46 -15.92
CA GLY A 602 -5.54 47.65 -16.34
C GLY A 602 -6.19 48.46 -15.21
N GLU A 603 -5.53 48.55 -14.05
CA GLU A 603 -5.81 49.53 -12.98
C GLU A 603 -4.52 50.02 -12.30
#